data_AF-A0A183G9K0-F1
#
_entry.id   AF-A0A183G9K0-F1
#
_cell.length_a   1.000
_cell.length_b   1.000
_cell.length_c   1.000
_cell.angle_alpha   90.00
_cell.angle_beta   90.00
_cell.angle_gamma   90.00
#
_symmetry.space_group_name_H-M   'P 1'
#
loop_
_entity.id
_entity.type
_entity.pdbx_description
1 polymer ?
#
loop_
_entity_poly.entity_id
_entity_poly.type
_entity_poly.pdbx_seq_one_letter_code
_entity_poly.pdbx_strand_id
1 'polypeptide(L)'
;LGRVAGRIRDARYAIDSREYFLAQNDHPHHRNGGAKSPLSKKIWNYTLLEEGNGVVFTVRSHDGEEGYPGNANIQVSYVLTNHNEILVQYSANADKSTLMNLSTNFYLNLDGMEVSENRSSGTVRAERD
;
A
#
# COMPACT_ATOMS: atom_id res chain seq x y z
N LEU A 1 0.72 2.03 0.37
CA LEU A 1 -0.22 1.43 -0.61
C LEU A 1 -1.12 0.44 0.11
N GLY A 2 -2.40 0.34 -0.29
CA GLY A 2 -3.36 -0.61 0.30
C GLY A 2 -4.82 -0.22 0.00
N ARG A 3 -5.83 -1.02 0.35
CA ARG A 3 -5.79 -2.23 1.20
C ARG A 3 -5.00 -3.41 0.65
N VAL A 4 -4.84 -3.52 -0.67
CA VAL A 4 -3.93 -4.48 -1.31
C VAL A 4 -2.95 -3.74 -2.24
N ALA A 5 -1.66 -3.82 -1.92
CA ALA A 5 -0.58 -3.40 -2.80
C ALA A 5 -0.37 -4.40 -3.94
N GLY A 6 0.06 -3.93 -5.12
CA GLY A 6 0.22 -4.78 -6.30
C GLY A 6 -1.07 -4.88 -7.12
N ARG A 7 -1.36 -6.06 -7.67
CA ARG A 7 -2.51 -6.31 -8.56
C ARG A 7 -3.38 -7.47 -8.07
N ILE A 8 -4.69 -7.30 -8.15
CA ILE A 8 -5.69 -8.37 -8.04
C ILE A 8 -6.22 -8.65 -9.45
N ARG A 9 -6.05 -9.90 -9.90
CA ARG A 9 -6.45 -10.36 -11.22
C ARG A 9 -7.96 -10.13 -11.43
N ASP A 10 -8.32 -9.69 -12.63
CA ASP A 10 -9.70 -9.38 -13.07
C ASP A 10 -10.51 -8.48 -12.13
N ALA A 11 -9.84 -7.75 -11.23
CA ALA A 11 -10.44 -6.94 -10.18
C ALA A 11 -11.50 -7.69 -9.35
N ARG A 12 -11.27 -8.97 -9.06
CA ARG A 12 -12.18 -9.76 -8.22
C ARG A 12 -11.44 -10.76 -7.35
N TYR A 13 -12.07 -11.13 -6.25
CA TYR A 13 -11.60 -12.16 -5.33
C TYR A 13 -12.79 -12.75 -4.57
N ALA A 14 -12.57 -13.85 -3.86
CA ALA A 14 -13.58 -14.45 -3.01
C ALA A 14 -13.08 -14.62 -1.57
N ILE A 15 -13.98 -14.41 -0.62
CA ILE A 15 -13.80 -14.75 0.80
C ILE A 15 -14.99 -15.60 1.19
N ASP A 16 -14.76 -16.79 1.77
CA ASP A 16 -15.82 -17.72 2.20
C ASP A 16 -16.88 -17.97 1.10
N SER A 17 -16.40 -18.24 -0.13
CA SER A 17 -17.23 -18.47 -1.33
C SER A 17 -18.09 -17.29 -1.81
N ARG A 18 -17.98 -16.12 -1.16
CA ARG A 18 -18.61 -14.88 -1.62
C ARG A 18 -17.66 -14.10 -2.51
N GLU A 19 -18.09 -13.81 -3.74
CA GLU A 19 -17.33 -12.96 -4.67
C GLU A 19 -17.46 -11.47 -4.33
N TYR A 20 -16.34 -10.76 -4.49
CA TYR A 20 -16.23 -9.32 -4.36
C TYR A 20 -15.61 -8.76 -5.65
N PHE A 21 -16.19 -7.65 -6.13
CA PHE A 21 -15.72 -6.94 -7.32
C PHE A 21 -15.12 -5.60 -6.92
N LEU A 22 -14.00 -5.27 -7.55
CA LEU A 22 -13.21 -4.08 -7.30
C LEU A 22 -13.16 -3.21 -8.57
N ALA A 23 -12.67 -1.97 -8.43
CA ALA A 23 -12.41 -1.14 -9.59
C ALA A 23 -11.28 -1.71 -10.47
N GLN A 24 -11.50 -1.80 -11.78
CA GLN A 24 -10.48 -2.15 -12.78
C GLN A 24 -9.63 -0.93 -13.15
N ASN A 25 -8.91 -0.38 -12.19
CA ASN A 25 -8.09 0.83 -12.37
C ASN A 25 -6.73 0.57 -13.06
N ASP A 26 -6.47 -0.68 -13.46
CA ASP A 26 -5.37 -1.10 -14.32
C ASP A 26 -5.86 -2.26 -15.21
N HIS A 27 -6.78 -1.95 -16.13
CA HIS A 27 -7.60 -2.93 -16.82
C HIS A 27 -6.79 -4.13 -17.39
N PRO A 28 -7.22 -5.38 -17.15
CA PRO A 28 -8.47 -5.78 -16.49
C PRO A 28 -8.34 -5.93 -14.96
N HIS A 29 -7.24 -5.49 -14.37
CA HIS A 29 -6.88 -5.74 -12.97
C HIS A 29 -7.23 -4.57 -12.04
N HIS A 30 -7.27 -4.88 -10.74
CA HIS A 30 -7.30 -3.87 -9.69
C HIS A 30 -5.89 -3.65 -9.17
N ARG A 31 -5.44 -2.40 -9.08
CA ARG A 31 -4.09 -2.03 -8.70
C ARG A 31 -4.06 -1.14 -7.46
N ASN A 32 -3.14 -1.45 -6.54
CA ASN A 32 -2.72 -0.62 -5.42
C ASN A 32 -3.85 -0.09 -4.52
N GLY A 33 -4.94 -0.86 -4.40
CA GLY A 33 -6.04 -0.55 -3.51
C GLY A 33 -7.13 0.34 -4.10
N GLY A 34 -7.05 0.70 -5.39
CA GLY A 34 -8.19 1.27 -6.13
C GLY A 34 -7.98 2.65 -6.73
N ALA A 35 -9.08 3.26 -7.18
CA ALA A 35 -9.07 4.46 -8.01
C ALA A 35 -9.59 5.72 -7.33
N LYS A 36 -10.73 5.63 -6.63
CA LYS A 36 -11.47 6.82 -6.17
C LYS A 36 -10.86 7.40 -4.90
N SER A 37 -10.61 6.54 -3.91
CA SER A 37 -10.09 6.85 -2.59
C SER A 37 -9.13 5.77 -2.07
N PRO A 38 -8.09 5.36 -2.84
CA PRO A 38 -7.08 4.43 -2.34
C PRO A 38 -6.35 5.06 -1.14
N LEU A 39 -5.83 4.21 -0.24
CA LEU A 39 -5.18 4.69 1.00
C LEU A 39 -4.05 5.69 0.76
N SER A 40 -3.35 5.61 -0.38
CA SER A 40 -2.24 6.51 -0.74
C SER A 40 -2.69 7.93 -1.13
N LYS A 41 -3.99 8.16 -1.34
CA LYS A 41 -4.55 9.48 -1.68
C LYS A 41 -5.33 10.13 -0.52
N LYS A 42 -5.45 9.43 0.61
CA LYS A 42 -6.13 9.93 1.79
C LYS A 42 -5.22 10.83 2.62
N ILE A 43 -5.82 11.75 3.36
CA ILE A 43 -5.15 12.45 4.45
C ILE A 43 -5.23 11.56 5.70
N TRP A 44 -4.09 11.28 6.32
CA TRP A 44 -3.99 10.45 7.51
C TRP A 44 -3.87 11.36 8.74
N ASN A 45 -4.48 10.94 9.84
CA ASN A 45 -4.19 11.53 11.15
C ASN A 45 -2.79 11.08 11.58
N TYR A 46 -2.15 11.81 12.48
CA TYR A 46 -0.83 11.44 12.97
C TYR A 46 -0.64 11.75 14.45
N THR A 47 0.35 11.08 15.03
CA THR A 47 0.86 11.33 16.38
C THR A 47 2.38 11.19 16.33
N LEU A 48 3.10 12.14 16.92
CA LEU A 48 4.55 12.08 17.04
C LEU A 48 4.91 11.16 18.22
N LEU A 49 5.97 10.38 18.09
CA LEU A 49 6.53 9.62 19.20
C LEU A 49 7.23 10.57 20.18
N GLU A 50 7.17 10.26 21.48
CA GLU A 50 7.70 11.14 22.55
C GLU A 50 9.21 11.35 22.42
N GLU A 51 9.92 10.33 21.94
CA GLU A 51 11.36 10.35 21.69
C GLU A 51 11.74 11.28 20.52
N GLY A 52 10.77 11.81 19.78
CA GLY A 52 10.98 12.78 18.69
C GLY A 52 11.60 12.19 17.42
N ASN A 53 11.77 10.86 17.36
CA ASN A 53 12.42 10.16 16.26
C ASN A 53 11.45 9.40 15.33
N GLY A 54 10.14 9.58 15.52
CA GLY A 54 9.16 8.85 14.72
C GLY A 54 7.77 9.46 14.73
N VAL A 55 6.96 8.93 13.82
CA VAL A 55 5.57 9.34 13.62
C VAL A 55 4.72 8.10 13.37
N VAL A 56 3.52 8.11 13.94
CA VAL A 56 2.47 7.14 13.72
C VAL A 56 1.38 7.81 12.90
N PHE A 57 1.08 7.27 11.73
CA PHE A 57 -0.07 7.67 10.93
C PHE A 57 -1.23 6.70 11.13
N THR A 58 -2.45 7.20 11.17
CA THR A 58 -3.68 6.40 11.23
C THR A 58 -4.70 6.85 10.20
N VAL A 59 -5.45 5.88 9.65
CA VAL A 59 -6.56 6.15 8.74
C VAL A 59 -7.64 5.08 8.89
N ARG A 60 -8.88 5.46 8.61
CA ARG A 60 -10.00 4.53 8.48
C ARG A 60 -10.35 4.31 7.02
N SER A 61 -10.50 3.04 6.63
CA SER A 61 -11.16 2.63 5.40
C SER A 61 -12.55 2.12 5.77
N HIS A 62 -13.60 2.71 5.18
CA HIS A 62 -14.97 2.34 5.52
C HIS A 62 -15.40 1.04 4.84
N ASP A 63 -16.41 0.37 5.40
CA ASP A 63 -17.03 -0.81 4.76
C ASP A 63 -17.44 -0.51 3.31
N GLY A 64 -17.06 -1.39 2.39
CA GLY A 64 -17.30 -1.25 0.94
C GLY A 64 -16.39 -0.26 0.20
N GLU A 65 -15.54 0.47 0.91
CA GLU A 65 -14.64 1.44 0.29
C GLU A 65 -13.64 0.75 -0.66
N GLU A 66 -13.54 1.26 -1.88
CA GLU A 66 -12.81 0.65 -3.01
C GLU A 66 -13.23 -0.81 -3.33
N GLY A 67 -14.37 -1.28 -2.83
CA GLY A 67 -14.91 -2.63 -3.05
C GLY A 67 -14.52 -3.67 -1.99
N TYR A 68 -13.86 -3.26 -0.91
CA TYR A 68 -13.42 -4.15 0.15
C TYR A 68 -14.41 -4.16 1.33
N PRO A 69 -14.81 -5.33 1.85
CA PRO A 69 -15.73 -5.43 2.98
C PRO A 69 -15.07 -5.02 4.31
N GLY A 70 -15.90 -4.61 5.27
CA GLY A 70 -15.50 -4.26 6.62
C GLY A 70 -14.89 -2.88 6.73
N ASN A 71 -15.12 -2.25 7.88
CA ASN A 71 -14.31 -1.11 8.30
C ASN A 71 -12.93 -1.63 8.69
N ALA A 72 -11.88 -0.93 8.25
CA ALA A 72 -10.52 -1.21 8.66
C ALA A 72 -9.88 0.06 9.25
N ASN A 73 -9.35 -0.06 10.46
CA ASN A 73 -8.46 0.94 11.04
C ASN A 73 -7.03 0.51 10.74
N ILE A 74 -6.28 1.38 10.06
CA ILE A 74 -4.93 1.08 9.58
C ILE A 74 -3.97 2.10 10.20
N GLN A 75 -2.82 1.59 10.60
CA GLN A 75 -1.73 2.35 11.18
C GLN A 75 -0.44 2.05 10.43
N VAL A 76 0.38 3.08 10.22
CA VAL A 76 1.77 2.91 9.80
C VAL A 76 2.67 3.79 10.66
N SER A 77 3.72 3.21 11.24
CA SER A 77 4.77 3.98 11.92
C SER A 77 6.00 4.10 11.04
N TYR A 78 6.65 5.25 11.11
CA TYR A 78 7.98 5.49 10.57
C TYR A 78 8.87 5.95 11.71
N VAL A 79 9.96 5.24 11.97
CA VAL A 79 10.89 5.54 13.07
C VAL A 79 12.32 5.54 12.54
N LEU A 80 13.06 6.60 12.83
CA LEU A 80 14.50 6.68 12.60
C LEU A 80 15.23 6.12 13.82
N THR A 81 16.13 5.17 13.60
CA THR A 81 16.93 4.57 14.67
C THR A 81 18.32 5.20 14.72
N ASN A 82 18.99 5.07 15.87
CA ASN A 82 20.39 5.47 16.02
C ASN A 82 21.37 4.56 15.25
N HIS A 83 20.88 3.56 14.53
CA HIS A 83 21.64 2.64 13.68
C HIS A 83 21.52 2.99 12.19
N ASN A 84 21.05 4.19 11.85
CA ASN A 84 20.79 4.64 10.48
C ASN A 84 19.74 3.80 9.74
N GLU A 85 18.72 3.33 10.45
CA GLU A 85 17.62 2.56 9.89
C GLU A 85 16.34 3.39 9.83
N ILE A 86 15.50 3.10 8.85
CA ILE A 86 14.10 3.52 8.83
C ILE A 86 13.24 2.29 9.10
N LEU A 87 12.68 2.21 10.30
CA LEU A 87 11.72 1.17 10.64
C LEU A 87 10.33 1.60 10.17
N VAL A 88 9.72 0.75 9.34
CA VAL A 88 8.34 0.92 8.87
C VAL A 88 7.52 -0.25 9.40
N GLN A 89 6.54 0.04 10.26
CA GLN A 89 5.67 -1.00 10.81
C GLN A 89 4.22 -0.70 10.43
N TYR A 90 3.48 -1.74 10.06
CA TYR A 90 2.07 -1.64 9.74
C TYR A 90 1.27 -2.41 10.78
N SER A 91 0.13 -1.85 11.17
CA SER A 91 -0.90 -2.55 11.93
C SER A 91 -2.24 -2.26 11.31
N ALA A 92 -3.13 -3.24 11.30
CA ALA A 92 -4.49 -3.06 10.83
C ALA A 92 -5.45 -3.97 11.59
N ASN A 93 -6.63 -3.46 11.88
CA ASN A 93 -7.73 -4.22 12.44
C ASN A 93 -8.98 -3.97 11.60
N ALA A 94 -9.73 -5.04 11.30
CA ALA A 94 -10.97 -4.97 10.54
C ALA A 94 -12.11 -5.66 11.27
N ASP A 95 -13.34 -5.15 11.08
CA ASP A 95 -14.56 -5.70 11.70
C ASP A 95 -15.25 -6.80 10.87
N LYS A 96 -14.71 -7.11 9.68
CA LYS A 96 -15.11 -8.23 8.82
C LYS A 96 -13.88 -8.84 8.16
N SER A 97 -13.99 -10.11 7.73
CA SER A 97 -13.01 -10.75 6.86
C SER A 97 -12.81 -9.90 5.60
N THR A 98 -11.56 -9.46 5.36
CA THR A 98 -11.17 -8.63 4.22
C THR A 98 -9.73 -8.94 3.83
N LEU A 99 -9.35 -8.59 2.60
CA LEU A 99 -7.96 -8.58 2.19
C LEU A 99 -7.22 -7.39 2.85
N MET A 100 -6.01 -7.65 3.32
CA MET A 100 -5.07 -6.67 3.84
C MET A 100 -3.66 -7.07 3.43
N ASN A 101 -3.03 -6.28 2.57
CA ASN A 101 -1.65 -6.42 2.13
C ASN A 101 -1.08 -5.02 1.88
N LEU A 102 -0.45 -4.45 2.90
CA LEU A 102 0.07 -3.09 2.90
C LEU A 102 1.53 -3.09 2.46
N SER A 103 1.95 -2.01 1.80
CA SER A 103 3.35 -1.84 1.42
C SER A 103 3.68 -0.37 1.23
N THR A 104 4.94 0.00 1.44
CA THR A 104 5.47 1.32 1.12
C THR A 104 6.08 1.31 -0.27
N ASN A 105 5.95 2.42 -0.99
CA ASN A 105 6.42 2.57 -2.37
C ASN A 105 7.59 3.56 -2.43
N PHE A 106 8.67 3.27 -1.69
CA PHE A 106 9.87 4.10 -1.70
C PHE A 106 10.63 3.92 -3.01
N TYR A 107 11.09 5.04 -3.57
CA TYR A 107 12.07 5.07 -4.64
C TYR A 107 13.34 5.64 -4.06
N LEU A 108 14.43 4.88 -4.17
CA LEU A 108 15.75 5.31 -3.72
C LEU A 108 16.54 5.78 -4.93
N ASN A 109 17.10 6.97 -4.82
CA ASN A 109 18.08 7.50 -5.74
C ASN A 109 19.28 8.00 -4.91
N LEU A 110 20.34 7.21 -4.87
CA LEU A 110 21.46 7.42 -3.95
C LEU A 110 22.50 8.41 -4.47
N ASP A 111 22.60 8.57 -5.80
CA ASP A 111 23.50 9.56 -6.40
C ASP A 111 22.85 10.95 -6.50
N GLY A 112 21.53 11.03 -6.29
CA GLY A 112 20.75 12.26 -6.31
C GLY A 112 20.60 12.88 -7.69
N MET A 113 20.99 12.18 -8.76
CA MET A 113 20.94 12.69 -10.12
C MET A 113 19.55 12.52 -10.73
N GLU A 114 19.11 13.52 -11.50
CA GLU A 114 17.83 13.48 -12.17
C GLU A 114 17.86 12.41 -13.29
N VAL A 115 17.03 11.37 -13.14
CA VAL A 115 16.85 10.37 -14.19
C VAL A 115 15.93 10.98 -15.24
N SER A 116 16.50 11.49 -16.35
CA SER A 116 15.71 11.86 -17.52
C SER A 116 15.03 10.62 -18.10
N GLU A 117 13.72 10.65 -18.31
CA GLU A 117 12.96 9.54 -18.89
C GLU A 117 13.37 9.30 -20.36
N ASN A 118 14.42 8.51 -20.59
CA ASN A 118 14.55 7.76 -21.83
C ASN A 118 13.93 6.38 -21.59
N ARG A 119 12.70 6.18 -22.07
CA ARG A 119 12.06 4.85 -22.10
C ARG A 119 12.76 3.95 -23.11
N SER A 120 13.90 3.37 -22.72
CA SER A 120 14.41 2.15 -23.37
C SER A 120 13.91 0.94 -22.58
N SER A 121 13.17 0.06 -23.24
CA SER A 121 12.71 -1.21 -22.70
C SER A 121 13.89 -2.16 -22.49
N GLY A 122 14.53 -2.10 -21.32
CA GLY A 122 15.52 -3.09 -20.91
C GLY A 122 14.84 -4.37 -20.43
N THR A 123 15.05 -5.49 -21.14
CA THR A 123 14.66 -6.83 -20.65
C THR A 123 15.81 -7.38 -19.81
N VAL A 124 15.61 -7.56 -18.51
CA VAL A 124 16.56 -8.30 -17.66
C VAL A 124 16.19 -9.78 -17.74
N ARG A 125 17.05 -10.59 -18.36
CA ARG A 125 17.00 -12.06 -18.25
C ARG A 125 17.90 -12.47 -17.09
N ALA A 126 17.32 -13.12 -16.09
CA ALA A 126 18.09 -13.82 -15.08
C ALA A 126 18.39 -15.23 -15.62
N GLU A 127 19.64 -15.48 -15.98
CA GLU A 127 20.14 -16.84 -16.17
C GLU A 127 20.52 -17.39 -14.78
N ARG A 128 20.07 -18.62 -14.49
CA ARG A 128 20.50 -19.38 -13.32
C ARG A 128 21.58 -20.35 -13.80
N ASP A 129 22.71 -20.34 -13.12
CA ASP A 129 23.65 -21.47 -13.13
C ASP A 129 23.02 -22.69 -12.42
#